data_AF-A0AAU5A3W0-F1
#
_entry.id   AF-A0AAU5A3W0-F1
#
_cell.length_a   1.000
_cell.length_b   1.000
_cell.length_c   1.000
_cell.angle_alpha   90.00
_cell.angle_beta   90.00
_cell.angle_gamma   90.00
#
_symmetry.space_group_name_H-M   'P 1'
#
loop_
_entity.id
_entity.type
_entity.pdbx_description
1 polymer ?
#
loop_
_entity_poly.entity_id
_entity_poly.type
_entity_poly.pdbx_seq_one_letter_code
_entity_poly.pdbx_strand_id
1 'polypeptide(L)'
;MTRRFTHALACLYALIACGLIHCAIVSYQREALHYAIFFTAAAVAFGTAIVHHSYLRDELRHAHAQLDAATKPRATTPVEDGVKAVFATSWCCDAWAATAGADHDPEHCTRKDSTA
;
A
#
# COMPACT_ATOMS: atom_id res chain seq x y z
N MET A 1 15.65 -0.17 2.99
CA MET A 1 16.26 0.94 3.76
C MET A 1 15.86 2.34 3.28
N THR A 2 15.48 2.53 2.03
CA THR A 2 15.18 3.84 1.42
C THR A 2 14.02 4.62 2.07
N ARG A 3 12.95 3.95 2.53
CA ARG A 3 11.79 4.63 3.17
C ARG A 3 12.14 5.43 4.42
N ARG A 4 13.05 4.94 5.29
CA ARG A 4 13.41 5.67 6.53
C ARG A 4 14.19 6.94 6.21
N PHE A 5 15.04 6.87 5.18
CA PHE A 5 15.85 7.99 4.73
C PHE A 5 14.99 9.10 4.11
N THR A 6 13.99 8.74 3.31
CA THR A 6 13.08 9.73 2.70
C THR A 6 12.19 10.42 3.73
N HIS A 7 11.73 9.70 4.77
CA HIS A 7 11.01 10.32 5.89
C HIS A 7 11.89 11.26 6.70
N ALA A 8 13.13 10.85 7.04
CA ALA A 8 14.06 11.70 7.76
C ALA A 8 14.40 12.98 6.98
N LEU A 9 14.62 12.86 5.66
CA LEU A 9 14.92 13.97 4.77
C LEU A 9 13.72 14.93 4.61
N ALA A 10 12.49 14.40 4.53
CA ALA A 10 11.28 15.24 4.53
C ALA A 10 11.10 15.98 5.87
N CYS A 11 11.37 15.33 7.01
CA CYS A 11 11.36 15.99 8.32
C CYS A 11 12.42 17.10 8.40
N LEU A 12 13.64 16.85 7.89
CA LEU A 12 14.70 17.84 7.83
C LEU A 12 14.29 19.05 6.97
N TYR A 13 13.70 18.83 5.80
CA TYR A 13 13.19 19.92 4.97
C TYR A 13 12.08 20.72 5.66
N ALA A 14 11.17 20.06 6.38
CA ALA A 14 10.13 20.73 7.13
C ALA A 14 10.73 21.61 8.26
N LEU A 15 11.71 21.09 9.00
CA LEU A 15 12.40 21.85 10.05
C LEU A 15 13.15 23.06 9.48
N ILE A 16 13.84 22.88 8.35
CA ILE A 16 14.53 23.98 7.65
C ILE A 16 13.53 25.03 7.19
N ALA A 17 12.40 24.63 6.58
CA ALA A 17 11.35 25.55 6.15
C ALA A 17 10.78 26.36 7.32
N CYS A 18 10.50 25.72 8.46
CA CYS A 18 10.06 26.41 9.67
C CYS A 18 11.11 27.42 10.17
N GLY A 19 12.39 27.04 10.17
CA GLY A 19 13.49 27.93 10.54
C GLY A 19 13.59 29.15 9.62
N LEU A 20 13.46 28.94 8.30
CA LEU A 20 13.48 30.01 7.30
C LEU A 20 12.28 30.95 7.46
N ILE A 21 11.08 30.43 7.71
CA ILE A 21 9.89 31.24 8.00
C ILE A 21 10.13 32.10 9.25
N HIS A 22 10.70 31.53 10.31
CA HIS A 22 11.05 32.30 11.50
C HIS A 22 12.05 33.42 11.18
N CYS A 23 13.11 33.13 10.43
CA CYS A 23 14.07 34.15 9.97
C CYS A 23 13.42 35.23 9.09
N ALA A 24 12.46 34.86 8.24
CA ALA A 24 11.70 35.81 7.42
C ALA A 24 10.88 36.77 8.28
N ILE A 25 10.18 36.25 9.30
CA ILE A 25 9.38 37.05 10.24
C ILE A 25 10.29 38.04 10.99
N VAL A 26 11.41 37.57 11.53
CA VAL A 26 12.35 38.46 12.24
C VAL A 26 12.95 39.52 11.29
N SER A 27 13.27 39.15 10.06
CA SER A 27 13.79 40.09 9.05
C SER A 27 12.75 41.16 8.68
N TYR A 28 11.48 40.76 8.56
CA TYR A 28 10.37 41.67 8.31
C TYR A 28 10.17 42.66 9.46
N GLN A 29 10.25 42.18 10.71
CA GLN A 29 10.17 43.04 11.90
C GLN A 29 11.32 44.07 12.00
N ARG A 30 12.47 43.80 11.36
CA ARG A 30 13.60 44.72 11.30
C ARG A 30 13.68 45.53 10.00
N GLU A 31 12.58 45.60 9.26
CA GLU A 31 12.46 46.32 7.97
C GLU A 31 13.44 45.87 6.89
N ALA A 32 14.05 44.69 7.07
CA ALA A 32 15.04 44.13 6.16
C ALA A 32 14.34 43.32 5.05
N LEU A 33 13.57 44.01 4.21
CA LEU A 33 12.63 43.42 3.25
C LEU A 33 13.28 42.45 2.25
N HIS A 34 14.51 42.74 1.79
CA HIS A 34 15.24 41.86 0.87
C HIS A 34 15.51 40.47 1.49
N TYR A 35 15.87 40.42 2.77
CA TYR A 35 16.10 39.17 3.48
C TYR A 35 14.78 38.43 3.76
N ALA A 36 13.71 39.16 4.09
CA ALA A 36 12.39 38.55 4.28
C ALA A 36 11.88 37.86 3.00
N ILE A 37 12.02 38.51 1.84
CA ILE A 37 11.66 37.93 0.54
C ILE A 37 12.53 36.71 0.23
N PHE A 38 13.84 36.79 0.47
CA PHE A 38 14.73 35.66 0.24
C PHE A 38 14.37 34.44 1.09
N PHE A 39 14.17 34.63 2.40
CA PHE A 39 13.84 33.53 3.31
C PHE A 39 12.47 32.92 3.04
N THR A 40 11.46 33.75 2.70
CA THR A 40 10.15 33.24 2.27
C THR A 40 10.24 32.44 0.98
N ALA A 41 10.96 32.93 -0.04
CA ALA A 41 11.16 32.19 -1.29
C ALA A 41 11.88 30.84 -1.05
N ALA A 42 12.91 30.84 -0.19
CA ALA A 42 13.61 29.62 0.20
C ALA A 42 12.68 28.63 0.93
N ALA A 43 11.84 29.10 1.86
CA ALA A 43 10.86 28.26 2.55
C ALA A 43 9.86 27.61 1.57
N VAL A 44 9.38 28.38 0.58
CA VAL A 44 8.50 27.86 -0.48
C VAL A 44 9.22 26.78 -1.29
N ALA A 45 10.49 26.97 -1.67
CA ALA A 45 11.27 25.98 -2.40
C ALA A 45 11.44 24.65 -1.63
N PHE A 46 11.63 24.71 -0.31
CA PHE A 46 11.64 23.49 0.52
C PHE A 46 10.25 22.85 0.60
N GLY A 47 9.18 23.65 0.69
CA GLY A 47 7.81 23.17 0.64
C GLY A 47 7.49 22.44 -0.68
N THR A 48 7.88 23.00 -1.82
CA THR A 48 7.70 22.36 -3.13
C THR A 48 8.52 21.10 -3.26
N ALA A 49 9.74 21.05 -2.71
CA ALA A 49 10.55 19.84 -2.68
C ALA A 49 9.86 18.69 -1.90
N ILE A 50 9.22 18.98 -0.76
CA ILE A 50 8.45 17.99 0.01
C ILE A 50 7.26 17.47 -0.82
N VAL A 51 6.50 18.37 -1.43
CA VAL A 51 5.34 18.00 -2.27
C VAL A 51 5.79 17.16 -3.47
N HIS A 52 6.85 17.56 -4.16
CA HIS A 52 7.39 16.82 -5.29
C HIS A 52 7.85 15.40 -4.88
N HIS A 53 8.47 15.27 -3.71
CA HIS A 53 8.88 13.96 -3.20
C HIS A 53 7.69 13.06 -2.84
N SER A 54 6.60 13.65 -2.34
CA SER A 54 5.36 12.92 -2.07
C SER A 54 4.70 12.43 -3.36
N TYR A 55 4.66 13.29 -4.39
CA TYR A 55 4.12 12.97 -5.71
C TYR A 55 4.87 11.81 -6.38
N LEU A 56 6.21 11.89 -6.44
CA LEU A 56 7.05 10.82 -7.01
C LEU A 56 6.84 9.47 -6.29
N ARG A 57 6.65 9.51 -4.98
CA ARG A 57 6.39 8.29 -4.19
C ARG A 57 5.05 7.66 -4.55
N ASP A 58 4.03 8.48 -4.82
CA ASP A 58 2.71 8.00 -5.19
C ASP A 58 2.67 7.50 -6.63
N GLU A 59 3.38 8.15 -7.56
CA GLU A 59 3.59 7.61 -8.91
C GLU A 59 4.29 6.24 -8.86
N LEU A 60 5.34 6.09 -8.04
CA LEU A 60 6.05 4.82 -7.91
C LEU A 60 5.14 3.70 -7.37
N ARG A 61 4.29 4.02 -6.39
CA ARG A 61 3.30 3.08 -5.84
C ARG A 61 2.29 2.68 -6.90
N HIS A 62 1.83 3.64 -7.70
CA HIS A 62 0.87 3.40 -8.76
C HIS A 62 1.48 2.49 -9.85
N ALA A 63 2.70 2.79 -10.29
CA ALA A 63 3.42 1.96 -11.26
C ALA A 63 3.67 0.54 -10.73
N HIS A 64 4.02 0.39 -9.45
CA HIS A 64 4.18 -0.93 -8.83
C HIS A 64 2.88 -1.72 -8.79
N ALA A 65 1.76 -1.07 -8.44
CA ALA A 65 0.44 -1.71 -8.45
C ALA A 65 0.01 -2.15 -9.85
N GLN A 66 0.34 -1.38 -10.89
CA GLN A 66 0.09 -1.78 -12.28
C GLN A 66 0.94 -2.98 -12.70
N LEU A 67 2.24 -2.98 -12.34
CA LEU A 67 3.15 -4.10 -12.59
C LEU A 67 2.68 -5.37 -11.87
N ASP A 68 2.31 -5.26 -10.59
CA ASP A 68 1.78 -6.37 -9.81
C ASP A 68 0.50 -6.92 -10.46
N ALA A 69 -0.41 -6.05 -10.90
CA ALA A 69 -1.63 -6.48 -11.60
C ALA A 69 -1.34 -7.17 -12.94
N ALA A 70 -0.32 -6.71 -13.68
CA ALA A 70 0.05 -7.29 -14.97
C ALA A 70 0.84 -8.60 -14.85
N THR A 71 1.60 -8.79 -13.76
CA THR A 71 2.43 -9.98 -13.54
C THR A 71 1.75 -11.06 -12.71
N LYS A 72 0.72 -10.73 -11.95
CA LYS A 72 -0.07 -11.76 -11.25
C LYS A 72 -0.79 -12.62 -12.30
N PRO A 73 -0.58 -13.96 -12.30
CA PRO A 73 -1.37 -14.85 -13.13
C PRO A 73 -2.84 -14.57 -12.83
N ARG A 74 -3.62 -14.27 -13.88
CA ARG A 74 -5.08 -14.16 -13.77
C ARG A 74 -5.54 -15.41 -13.01
N ALA A 75 -6.26 -15.20 -11.91
CA ALA A 75 -6.74 -16.27 -11.06
C ALA A 75 -7.32 -17.40 -11.94
N THR A 76 -6.92 -18.62 -11.57
CA THR A 76 -7.24 -19.89 -12.21
C THR A 76 -8.63 -19.87 -12.83
N THR A 77 -8.71 -20.31 -14.08
CA THR A 77 -9.98 -20.37 -14.81
C THR A 77 -11.01 -21.18 -14.02
N PRO A 78 -12.33 -20.93 -14.16
CA PRO A 78 -13.37 -21.64 -13.40
C PRO A 78 -13.30 -23.18 -13.51
N VAL A 79 -12.59 -23.70 -14.52
CA VAL A 79 -12.33 -25.13 -14.72
C VAL A 79 -11.32 -25.67 -13.70
N GLU A 80 -10.25 -24.94 -13.39
CA GLU A 80 -9.25 -25.36 -12.39
C GLU A 80 -9.81 -25.35 -10.97
N ASP A 81 -10.70 -24.41 -10.68
CA ASP A 81 -11.41 -24.35 -9.39
C ASP A 81 -12.42 -25.50 -9.27
N GLY A 82 -13.09 -25.87 -10.37
CA GLY A 82 -13.96 -27.05 -10.43
C GLY A 82 -13.20 -28.36 -10.19
N VAL A 83 -12.03 -28.54 -10.81
CA VAL A 83 -11.20 -29.75 -10.61
C VAL A 83 -10.67 -29.81 -9.18
N LYS A 84 -10.22 -28.69 -8.60
CA LYS A 84 -9.79 -28.65 -7.19
C LYS A 84 -10.95 -28.90 -6.23
N ALA A 85 -12.14 -28.39 -6.53
CA ALA A 85 -13.34 -28.65 -5.74
C ALA A 85 -13.73 -30.14 -5.78
N VAL A 86 -13.67 -30.77 -6.96
CA VAL A 86 -13.94 -32.21 -7.14
C VAL A 86 -12.90 -33.08 -6.43
N PHE A 87 -11.62 -32.73 -6.50
CA PHE A 87 -10.56 -33.44 -5.75
C PHE A 87 -10.70 -33.27 -4.24
N ALA A 88 -11.12 -32.08 -3.77
CA ALA A 88 -11.35 -31.84 -2.35
C ALA A 88 -12.58 -32.59 -1.83
N THR A 89 -13.66 -32.71 -2.62
CA THR A 89 -14.83 -33.50 -2.25
C THR A 89 -14.56 -34.99 -2.30
N SER A 90 -13.83 -35.49 -3.30
CA SER A 90 -13.47 -36.92 -3.37
C SER A 90 -12.61 -37.33 -2.17
N TRP A 91 -11.61 -36.52 -1.79
CA TRP A 91 -10.78 -36.79 -0.61
C TRP A 91 -11.59 -36.80 0.69
N CYS A 92 -12.57 -35.90 0.84
CA CYS A 92 -13.43 -35.87 2.02
C CYS A 92 -14.29 -37.15 2.12
N CYS A 93 -14.86 -37.60 1.00
CA CYS A 93 -15.65 -38.82 0.94
C CYS A 93 -14.80 -40.08 1.16
N ASP A 94 -13.61 -40.15 0.55
CA ASP A 94 -12.69 -41.27 0.69
C ASP A 94 -12.12 -41.37 2.11
N ALA A 95 -11.78 -40.23 2.72
CA ALA A 95 -11.31 -40.18 4.11
C ALA A 95 -12.42 -40.52 5.13
N TRP A 96 -13.67 -40.12 4.85
CA TRP A 96 -14.82 -40.51 5.66
C TRP A 96 -15.12 -42.00 5.55
N ALA A 97 -15.16 -42.56 4.33
CA ALA A 97 -15.35 -43.99 4.11
C ALA A 97 -14.27 -44.83 4.81
N ALA A 98 -13.01 -44.35 4.80
CA ALA A 98 -11.90 -45.00 5.48
C ALA A 98 -11.96 -44.95 7.02
N THR A 99 -12.67 -43.99 7.62
CA THR A 99 -12.66 -43.76 9.08
C THR A 99 -13.98 -44.06 9.78
N ALA A 100 -15.12 -43.88 9.11
CA ALA A 100 -16.45 -43.98 9.72
C ALA A 100 -17.15 -45.33 9.46
N GLY A 101 -16.67 -46.14 8.51
CA GLY A 101 -17.17 -47.51 8.27
C GLY A 101 -18.65 -47.62 7.89
N ALA A 102 -19.29 -46.51 7.50
CA ALA A 102 -20.70 -46.45 7.11
C ALA A 102 -20.85 -45.73 5.76
N ASP A 103 -21.82 -46.16 4.95
CA ASP A 103 -22.12 -45.59 3.64
C ASP A 103 -22.42 -44.09 3.77
N HIS A 104 -21.58 -43.28 3.14
CA HIS A 104 -21.73 -41.84 3.07
C HIS A 104 -22.72 -41.49 1.95
N ASP A 105 -23.83 -40.83 2.28
CA ASP A 105 -24.78 -40.33 1.28
C ASP A 105 -24.25 -39.02 0.65
N PRO A 106 -23.78 -39.06 -0.61
CA PRO A 106 -23.20 -37.89 -1.26
C PRO A 106 -24.26 -36.82 -1.61
N GLU A 107 -25.55 -37.15 -1.64
CA GLU A 107 -26.61 -36.19 -1.97
C GLU A 107 -26.97 -35.28 -0.79
N HIS A 108 -26.68 -35.72 0.44
CA HIS A 108 -27.06 -35.00 1.67
C HIS A 108 -25.86 -34.41 2.43
N CYS A 109 -24.65 -34.51 1.89
CA CYS A 109 -23.45 -33.93 2.47
C CYS A 109 -23.41 -32.41 2.27
N THR A 110 -24.08 -31.66 3.14
CA THR A 110 -23.97 -30.20 3.19
C THR A 110 -22.73 -29.81 4.00
N ARG A 111 -21.78 -29.14 3.33
CA ARG A 111 -20.59 -28.57 3.99
C ARG A 111 -21.05 -27.58 5.06
N LYS A 112 -20.58 -27.75 6.30
CA LYS A 112 -20.97 -26.93 7.47
C LYS A 112 -20.75 -25.41 7.29
N ASP A 113 -19.90 -25.00 6.33
CA ASP A 113 -19.62 -23.59 6.03
C ASP A 113 -20.64 -22.95 5.06
N SER A 114 -21.69 -23.66 4.63
CA SER A 114 -22.67 -23.15 3.65
C SER A 114 -23.82 -22.35 4.26
N THR A 115 -23.63 -21.70 5.41
CA THR A 115 -24.58 -20.69 5.90
C THR A 115 -24.24 -19.33 5.29
N ALA A 116 -25.05 -18.93 4.30
CA ALA A 116 -25.13 -17.56 3.80
C ALA A 116 -25.68 -16.61 4.86
#